data_AF-A0A1I7LTK6-F1
#
_entry.id   AF-A0A1I7LTK6-F1
#
_cell.length_a   1.000
_cell.length_b   1.000
_cell.length_c   1.000
_cell.angle_alpha   90.00
_cell.angle_beta   90.00
_cell.angle_gamma   90.00
#
_symmetry.space_group_name_H-M   'P 1'
#
loop_
_entity.id
_entity.type
_entity.pdbx_description
1 polymer ?
#
loop_
_entity_poly.entity_id
_entity_poly.type
_entity_poly.pdbx_seq_one_letter_code
_entity_poly.pdbx_strand_id
1 'polypeptide(L)'
;MAAVLWLSASLLFSWYVSNFGSYNKTYGSLGAAVGFMTWIWISTIIVLLGAQVNAEMEHQTAEDTTVGEPQPLGARGAKMADSVGAAAE
;
A
#
# COMPACT_ATOMS: atom_id res chain seq x y z
N MET A 1 -2.10 -0.52 8.17
CA MET A 1 -1.41 0.64 7.58
C MET A 1 -1.88 0.95 6.14
N ALA A 2 -1.96 -0.05 5.25
CA ALA A 2 -2.47 0.12 3.89
C ALA A 2 -3.86 0.83 3.83
N ALA A 3 -4.78 0.49 4.73
CA ALA A 3 -6.11 1.13 4.79
C ALA A 3 -6.06 2.64 5.08
N VAL A 4 -5.16 3.10 5.94
CA VAL A 4 -5.02 4.52 6.29
C VAL A 4 -4.43 5.30 5.13
N LEU A 5 -3.41 4.74 4.46
CA LEU A 5 -2.84 5.33 3.24
C LEU A 5 -3.88 5.39 2.12
N TRP A 6 -4.67 4.34 1.95
CA TRP A 6 -5.73 4.28 0.95
C TRP A 6 -6.83 5.32 1.19
N LEU A 7 -7.28 5.50 2.44
CA LEU A 7 -8.24 6.55 2.80
C LEU A 7 -7.67 7.95 2.54
N SER A 8 -6.41 8.18 2.89
CA SER A 8 -5.73 9.47 2.68
C SER A 8 -5.63 9.81 1.20
N ALA A 9 -5.24 8.83 0.36
CA ALA A 9 -5.20 9.00 -1.08
C ALA A 9 -6.60 9.25 -1.67
N SER A 10 -7.63 8.59 -1.15
CA SER A 10 -9.03 8.80 -1.57
C SER A 10 -9.49 10.23 -1.33
N LEU A 11 -9.15 10.80 -0.17
CA LEU A 11 -9.42 12.21 0.13
C LEU A 11 -8.64 13.16 -0.79
N LEU A 12 -7.34 12.91 -0.99
CA LEU A 12 -6.51 13.73 -1.87
C LEU A 12 -6.99 13.69 -3.33
N PHE A 13 -7.39 12.53 -3.84
CA PHE A 13 -7.90 12.41 -5.20
C PHE A 13 -9.26 13.06 -5.38
N SER A 14 -10.14 12.94 -4.38
CA SER A 14 -11.43 13.66 -4.37
C SER A 14 -11.21 15.17 -4.45
N TRP A 15 -10.27 15.70 -3.65
CA TRP A 15 -9.87 17.11 -3.73
C TRP A 15 -9.28 17.46 -5.10
N TYR A 16 -8.38 16.64 -5.64
CA TYR A 16 -7.76 16.85 -6.95
C TYR A 16 -8.81 16.96 -8.06
N VAL A 17 -9.73 15.99 -8.16
CA VAL A 17 -10.80 15.99 -9.18
C VAL A 17 -11.74 17.18 -9.02
N SER A 18 -12.06 17.58 -7.78
CA SER A 18 -12.89 18.76 -7.50
C SER A 18 -12.26 20.07 -8.00
N ASN A 19 -10.94 20.22 -7.85
CA ASN A 19 -10.22 21.41 -8.35
C ASN A 19 -10.06 21.41 -9.89
N PHE A 20 -10.03 20.23 -10.53
CA PHE A 20 -9.94 20.09 -11.99
C PHE A 20 -11.27 20.31 -12.74
N GLY A 21 -12.38 20.51 -12.03
CA GLY A 21 -13.71 20.72 -12.62
C GLY A 21 -13.81 21.91 -13.59
N SER A 22 -12.91 22.90 -13.52
CA SER A 22 -12.89 24.04 -14.46
C SER A 22 -12.22 23.73 -15.81
N TYR A 23 -11.30 22.76 -15.87
CA TYR A 23 -10.64 22.27 -17.10
C TYR A 23 -11.56 21.35 -17.94
N ASN A 24 -12.68 20.92 -17.35
CA ASN A 24 -13.62 19.93 -17.87
C ASN A 24 -14.42 20.38 -19.12
N LYS A 25 -14.41 21.69 -19.45
CA LYS A 25 -15.27 22.25 -20.51
C LYS A 25 -14.82 21.89 -21.94
N THR A 26 -13.56 21.49 -22.13
CA THR A 26 -12.99 21.16 -23.46
C THR A 26 -12.48 19.72 -23.55
N TYR A 27 -12.07 19.11 -22.44
CA TYR A 27 -11.42 17.79 -22.42
C TYR A 27 -12.11 16.76 -21.52
N GLY A 28 -13.39 16.94 -21.18
CA GLY A 28 -14.01 16.24 -20.05
C GLY A 28 -13.89 14.70 -20.03
N SER A 29 -14.15 14.01 -21.15
CA SER A 29 -14.00 12.55 -21.20
C SER A 29 -12.54 12.08 -21.19
N LEU A 30 -11.64 12.80 -21.86
CA LEU A 30 -10.20 12.50 -21.89
C LEU A 30 -9.56 12.74 -20.52
N GLY A 31 -9.91 13.85 -19.86
CA GLY A 31 -9.48 14.18 -18.51
C GLY A 31 -10.01 13.19 -17.47
N ALA A 32 -11.26 12.72 -17.61
CA ALA A 32 -11.80 11.67 -16.77
C ALA A 32 -11.03 10.34 -16.93
N ALA A 33 -10.69 9.94 -18.15
CA ALA A 33 -9.90 8.73 -18.40
C ALA A 33 -8.49 8.82 -17.80
N VAL A 34 -7.78 9.94 -18.01
CA VAL A 34 -6.45 10.17 -17.42
C VAL A 34 -6.50 10.22 -15.89
N GLY A 35 -7.53 10.86 -15.32
CA GLY A 35 -7.76 10.90 -13.88
C GLY A 35 -8.00 9.50 -13.31
N PHE A 36 -8.82 8.68 -13.97
CA PHE A 36 -9.05 7.30 -13.58
C PHE A 36 -7.78 6.45 -13.66
N MET A 37 -6.99 6.58 -14.73
CA MET A 37 -5.70 5.89 -14.83
C MET A 37 -4.75 6.29 -13.70
N THR A 38 -4.67 7.59 -13.40
CA THR A 38 -3.84 8.12 -12.30
C THR A 38 -4.31 7.59 -10.95
N TRP A 39 -5.62 7.50 -10.75
CA TRP A 39 -6.23 6.94 -9.54
C TRP A 39 -5.84 5.48 -9.30
N ILE A 40 -5.97 4.65 -10.34
CA ILE A 40 -5.59 3.24 -10.27
C ILE A 40 -4.08 3.12 -10.02
N TRP A 41 -3.27 3.91 -10.73
CA TRP A 41 -1.82 3.91 -10.55
C TRP A 41 -1.39 4.24 -9.11
N ILE A 42 -1.94 5.30 -8.51
CA ILE A 42 -1.68 5.68 -7.11
C ILE A 42 -2.16 4.56 -6.17
N SER A 43 -3.35 4.01 -6.41
CA SER A 43 -3.90 2.93 -5.58
C SER A 43 -3.00 1.70 -5.58
N THR A 44 -2.47 1.29 -6.74
CA THR A 44 -1.53 0.17 -6.85
C THR A 44 -0.24 0.42 -6.07
N ILE A 45 0.34 1.63 -6.18
CA ILE A 45 1.54 2.00 -5.42
C ILE A 45 1.29 1.89 -3.91
N ILE A 46 0.14 2.37 -3.44
CA ILE A 46 -0.21 2.32 -2.01
C ILE A 46 -0.34 0.89 -1.49
N VAL A 47 -0.96 0.00 -2.28
CA VAL A 47 -1.09 -1.41 -1.90
C VAL A 47 0.28 -2.07 -1.82
N LEU A 48 1.14 -1.86 -2.82
CA LEU A 48 2.49 -2.43 -2.83
C LEU A 48 3.34 -1.89 -1.67
N LEU A 49 3.31 -0.58 -1.42
CA LEU A 49 4.02 0.02 -0.28
C LEU A 49 3.50 -0.52 1.05
N GLY A 50 2.18 -0.64 1.20
CA GLY A 50 1.58 -1.23 2.39
C GLY A 50 2.03 -2.67 2.62
N ALA A 51 2.12 -3.48 1.55
CA ALA A 51 2.62 -4.85 1.62
C ALA A 51 4.11 -4.90 2.01
N GLN A 52 4.96 -4.02 1.45
CA GLN A 52 6.37 -3.98 1.79
C GLN A 52 6.61 -3.58 3.24
N VAL A 53 5.90 -2.56 3.74
CA VAL A 53 6.00 -2.16 5.15
C VAL A 53 5.52 -3.28 6.08
N ASN A 54 4.45 -3.98 5.72
CA ASN A 54 3.96 -5.12 6.49
C ASN A 54 5.00 -6.26 6.53
N ALA A 55 5.60 -6.59 5.40
CA ALA A 55 6.64 -7.60 5.31
C ALA A 55 7.90 -7.23 6.11
N GLU A 56 8.30 -5.95 6.08
CA GLU A 56 9.45 -5.49 6.87
C GLU A 56 9.15 -5.52 8.37
N MET A 57 7.95 -5.14 8.80
CA MET A 57 7.56 -5.24 10.21
C MET A 57 7.60 -6.70 10.73
N GLU A 58 7.16 -7.64 9.90
CA GLU A 58 7.21 -9.08 10.20
C GLU A 58 8.67 -9.56 10.26
N HIS A 59 9.53 -9.09 9.37
CA HIS A 59 10.97 -9.38 9.39
C HIS A 59 11.72 -8.79 10.60
N GLN A 60 11.18 -7.77 11.26
CA GLN A 60 11.78 -7.19 12.47
C GLN A 60 11.27 -7.83 13.77
N THR A 61 10.33 -8.76 13.70
CA THR A 61 9.65 -9.33 14.88
C THR A 61 9.90 -10.84 14.99
N ALA A 62 10.40 -11.29 16.14
CA ALA A 62 10.57 -12.72 16.41
C ALA A 62 9.23 -13.43 16.72
N GLU A 63 8.20 -12.67 17.09
CA GLU A 63 6.84 -13.16 17.29
C GLU A 63 6.23 -13.63 15.95
N ASP A 64 5.48 -14.73 15.98
CA ASP A 64 4.87 -15.28 14.77
C ASP A 64 3.58 -14.53 14.45
N THR A 65 3.58 -13.79 13.35
CA THR A 65 2.39 -13.08 12.83
C THR A 65 1.74 -13.80 11.66
N THR A 66 2.21 -15.00 11.30
CA THR A 66 1.65 -15.79 10.21
C THR A 66 0.31 -16.43 10.62
N VAL A 67 -0.49 -16.81 9.62
CA VAL A 67 -1.81 -17.41 9.86
C VAL A 67 -1.64 -18.92 10.12
N GLY A 68 -1.98 -19.38 11.32
CA GLY A 68 -1.95 -20.81 11.67
C GLY A 68 -1.50 -21.07 13.11
N GLU A 69 -1.05 -22.29 13.37
CA GLU A 69 -0.38 -22.64 14.63
C GLU A 69 1.00 -21.95 14.69
N PRO A 70 1.40 -21.41 15.85
CA PRO A 70 2.69 -20.72 16.00
C PRO A 70 3.86 -21.64 15.65
N GLN A 71 4.70 -21.21 14.72
CA GLN A 71 5.89 -21.93 14.27
C GLN A 71 7.17 -21.16 14.62
N PRO A 72 8.26 -21.88 14.97
CA PRO A 72 9.56 -21.26 15.22
C PRO A 72 10.12 -20.61 13.95
N LEU A 73 11.00 -19.62 14.12
CA LEU A 73 11.72 -18.97 13.03
C LEU A 73 12.41 -20.02 12.13
N GLY A 74 12.23 -19.90 10.82
CA GLY A 74 12.79 -20.83 9.83
C GLY A 74 11.83 -21.93 9.37
N ALA A 75 10.70 -22.13 10.06
CA ALA A 75 9.70 -23.14 9.74
C ALA A 75 8.36 -22.55 9.25
N ARG A 76 8.22 -21.22 9.20
CA ARG A 76 6.95 -20.52 8.89
C ARG A 76 6.60 -20.57 7.39
N GLY A 77 7.55 -20.95 6.53
CA GLY A 77 7.33 -21.12 5.10
C GLY A 77 7.23 -19.80 4.31
N ALA A 78 7.61 -18.69 4.95
CA ALA A 78 7.60 -17.35 4.38
C ALA A 78 8.98 -16.72 4.60
N LYS A 79 9.70 -16.47 3.50
CA LYS A 79 11.10 -16.03 3.53
C LYS A 79 11.36 -14.82 4.44
N MET A 80 10.45 -13.84 4.47
CA MET A 80 10.59 -12.65 5.31
C MET A 80 10.20 -12.87 6.77
N ALA A 81 9.39 -13.89 7.08
CA ALA A 81 9.01 -14.26 8.44
C ALA A 81 9.98 -15.28 9.08
N ASP A 82 10.79 -15.94 8.25
CA ASP A 82 11.74 -16.99 8.66
C ASP A 82 13.12 -16.45 9.07
N SER A 83 13.40 -15.19 8.77
CA SER A 83 14.61 -14.48 9.23
C SER A 83 14.24 -13.23 10.01
N VAL A 84 15.10 -12.86 10.96
CA VAL A 84 15.05 -11.54 11.59
C VAL A 84 16.24 -10.71 11.12
N GLY A 85 16.02 -9.43 10.84
CA GLY A 85 17.11 -8.49 10.56
C GLY A 85 18.10 -8.46 11.72
N ALA A 86 19.42 -8.40 11.44
CA ALA A 86 20.43 -8.28 12.47
C ALA A 86 20.10 -7.08 13.37
N ALA A 87 20.07 -7.30 14.69
CA ALA A 87 19.87 -6.22 15.64
C ALA A 87 20.93 -5.15 15.37
N ALA A 88 20.50 -3.92 15.11
CA ALA A 88 21.41 -2.78 15.03
C ALA A 88 22.04 -2.61 16.43
N GLU A 89 23.32 -2.95 16.54
CA GLU A 89 24.16 -2.74 17.72
C GLU A 89 24.40 -1.25 18.00
#